data_AF-A0A349EAD2-F1
#
_entry.id   AF-A0A349EAD2-F1
#
_cell.length_a   1.000
_cell.length_b   1.000
_cell.length_c   1.000
_cell.angle_alpha   90.00
_cell.angle_beta   90.00
_cell.angle_gamma   90.00
#
_symmetry.space_group_name_H-M   'P 1'
#
loop_
_entity.id
_entity.type
_entity.pdbx_description
1 polymer ?
#
loop_
_entity_poly.entity_id
_entity_poly.type
_entity_poly.pdbx_seq_one_letter_code
_entity_poly.pdbx_strand_id
1 'polypeptide(L)' 'KAKLSEVFFLVSNEGIQMHGGIGMTDEFDVGFYIKRARVAQQFLGDAAFHRDRYASLNGF' A
#
# COMPACT_ATOMS: atom_id res chain seq x y z
N LYS A 1 -5.77 5.45 9.58
CA LYS A 1 -5.73 5.09 8.13
C LYS A 1 -4.34 5.27 7.51
N ALA A 2 -3.64 6.40 7.73
CA ALA A 2 -2.28 6.62 7.19
C ALA A 2 -1.31 5.44 7.42
N LYS A 3 -1.15 5.01 8.69
CA LYS A 3 -0.25 3.92 9.05
C LYS A 3 -0.61 2.58 8.40
N LEU A 4 -1.91 2.31 8.24
CA LEU A 4 -2.40 1.05 7.70
C LEU A 4 -2.18 0.98 6.18
N SER A 5 -2.33 2.12 5.48
CA SER A 5 -2.00 2.25 4.05
C SER A 5 -0.49 2.07 3.79
N GLU A 6 0.35 2.64 4.66
CA GLU A 6 1.81 2.48 4.62
C GLU A 6 2.24 1.01 4.84
N VAL A 7 1.74 0.38 5.92
CA VAL A 7 2.10 -1.00 6.26
C VAL A 7 1.60 -1.97 5.19
N PHE A 8 0.40 -1.78 4.65
CA PHE A 8 -0.14 -2.67 3.63
C PHE A 8 0.67 -2.63 2.33
N PHE A 9 1.15 -1.45 1.94
CA PHE A 9 2.05 -1.29 0.80
C PHE A 9 3.44 -1.90 1.05
N LEU A 10 4.00 -1.69 2.24
CA LEU A 10 5.30 -2.25 2.63
C LEU A 10 5.28 -3.79 2.59
N VAL A 11 4.34 -4.41 3.30
CA VAL A 11 4.24 -5.87 3.40
C VAL A 11 3.97 -6.50 2.03
N SER A 12 3.17 -5.85 1.18
CA SER A 12 2.93 -6.34 -0.18
C SER A 12 4.20 -6.30 -1.05
N ASN A 13 5.02 -5.25 -0.94
CA ASN A 13 6.28 -5.15 -1.68
C ASN A 13 7.33 -6.13 -1.16
N GLU A 14 7.50 -6.23 0.16
CA GLU A 14 8.43 -7.17 0.78
C GLU A 14 8.03 -8.62 0.46
N GLY A 15 6.72 -8.91 0.46
CA GLY A 15 6.18 -10.19 0.00
C GLY A 15 6.66 -10.54 -1.39
N ILE A 16 6.52 -9.63 -2.37
CA ILE A 16 7.01 -9.85 -3.74
C ILE A 16 8.54 -10.02 -3.75
N GLN A 17 9.25 -9.17 -3.02
CA GLN A 17 10.72 -9.20 -2.97
C GLN A 17 11.25 -10.54 -2.43
N MET A 18 10.61 -11.11 -1.42
CA MET A 18 10.95 -12.43 -0.87
C MET A 18 10.67 -13.57 -1.85
N HIS A 19 9.67 -13.45 -2.72
CA HIS A 19 9.35 -14.46 -3.74
C HIS A 19 10.21 -14.33 -5.01
N GLY A 20 11.02 -13.27 -5.14
CA GLY A 20 11.85 -13.02 -6.33
C GLY A 20 11.00 -12.78 -7.59
N GLY A 21 11.51 -13.16 -8.76
CA GLY A 21 10.80 -12.97 -10.04
C GLY A 21 9.46 -13.71 -10.14
N ILE A 22 9.25 -14.74 -9.32
CA ILE A 22 8.02 -15.54 -9.23
C ILE A 22 6.94 -14.78 -8.42
N GLY A 23 7.31 -13.82 -7.57
CA GLY A 23 6.35 -12.98 -6.86
C GLY A 23 5.47 -12.09 -7.76
N MET A 24 5.85 -11.94 -9.03
CA MET A 24 5.08 -11.21 -10.05
C MET A 24 4.21 -12.12 -10.94
N THR A 25 4.31 -13.45 -10.82
CA THR A 25 3.42 -14.39 -11.53
C THR A 25 2.16 -14.62 -10.70
N ASP A 26 1.03 -14.93 -11.36
CA ASP A 26 -0.25 -15.24 -10.68
C ASP A 26 -0.23 -16.61 -9.96
N GLU A 27 0.94 -17.27 -9.84
CA GLU A 27 1.11 -18.54 -9.12
C GLU A 27 1.04 -18.36 -7.59
N PHE A 28 1.30 -17.14 -7.09
CA PHE A 28 1.17 -16.80 -5.67
C PHE A 28 0.22 -15.61 -5.48
N ASP A 29 -0.65 -15.70 -4.46
CA ASP A 29 -1.62 -14.65 -4.11
C ASP A 29 -0.98 -13.29 -3.77
N VAL A 30 0.34 -13.25 -3.57
CA VAL A 30 1.13 -12.04 -3.31
C VAL A 30 0.95 -10.98 -4.41
N GLY A 31 0.84 -11.40 -5.68
CA GLY A 31 0.54 -10.51 -6.80
C GLY A 31 -0.86 -9.88 -6.73
N PHE A 32 -1.84 -10.57 -6.12
CA PHE A 32 -3.16 -9.99 -5.88
C PHE A 32 -3.16 -8.97 -4.75
N TYR A 33 -2.37 -9.20 -3.69
CA TYR A 33 -2.29 -8.26 -2.58
C TYR A 33 -1.69 -6.91 -3.01
N ILE A 34 -0.68 -6.88 -3.87
CA ILE A 34 -0.14 -5.60 -4.38
C ILE A 34 -1.13 -4.85 -5.28
N LYS A 35 -1.86 -5.57 -6.15
CA LYS A 35 -2.91 -4.99 -7.00
C LYS A 35 -3.98 -4.35 -6.13
N ARG A 36 -4.42 -5.03 -5.06
CA ARG A 36 -5.39 -4.49 -4.09
C ARG A 36 -4.83 -3.33 -3.26
N ALA A 37 -3.57 -3.38 -2.85
CA ALA A 37 -2.92 -2.30 -2.11
C ALA A 37 -2.90 -0.99 -2.92
N ARG A 38 -2.60 -1.06 -4.22
CA ARG A 38 -2.63 0.12 -5.10
C ARG A 38 -4.05 0.67 -5.31
N VAL A 39 -5.03 -0.21 -5.53
CA VAL A 39 -6.43 0.23 -5.68
C VAL A 39 -6.94 0.87 -4.39
N ALA A 40 -6.61 0.31 -3.22
CA ALA A 40 -6.98 0.87 -1.93
C ALA A 40 -6.33 2.25 -1.69
N GLN A 41 -5.08 2.44 -2.10
CA GLN A 41 -4.41 3.75 -2.04
C GLN A 41 -5.09 4.79 -2.95
N GLN A 42 -5.47 4.43 -4.18
CA GLN A 42 -6.18 5.36 -5.06
C GLN A 42 -7.58 5.71 -4.55
N PHE A 43 -8.31 4.74 -4.01
CA PHE A 43 -9.70 4.96 -3.58
C PHE A 43 -9.81 5.67 -2.23
N LEU A 44 -8.96 5.29 -1.26
CA LEU A 44 -9.07 5.77 0.12
C LEU A 44 -8.03 6.85 0.48
N GLY A 45 -7.06 7.07 -0.41
CA GLY A 45 -5.91 7.92 -0.16
C GLY A 45 -4.71 7.14 0.37
N ASP A 46 -3.52 7.65 0.07
CA ASP A 46 -2.26 7.12 0.57
C ASP A 46 -1.87 7.76 1.92
N ALA A 47 -0.71 7.35 2.45
CA ALA A 47 -0.20 7.89 3.70
C ALA A 47 0.15 9.38 3.62
N ALA A 48 0.50 9.91 2.45
CA ALA A 48 0.77 11.33 2.27
C ALA A 48 -0.54 12.13 2.31
N PHE A 49 -1.56 11.71 1.57
CA PHE A 49 -2.90 12.29 1.57
C PHE A 49 -3.50 12.35 2.99
N HIS A 50 -3.37 11.27 3.76
CA HIS A 50 -3.88 11.27 5.13
C HIS A 50 -3.08 12.16 6.09
N ARG A 51 -1.77 12.34 5.87
CA ARG A 51 -0.94 13.26 6.67
C ARG A 51 -1.20 14.71 6.31
N ASP A 52 -1.33 15.02 5.02
CA ASP A 52 -1.65 16.35 4.52
C ASP A 52 -3.03 16.81 5.02
N ARG A 53 -4.06 15.95 4.87
CA ARG A 53 -5.39 16.21 5.44
C ARG A 53 -5.34 16.46 6.95
N TYR A 54 -4.51 15.72 7.68
CA TYR A 54 -4.35 15.94 9.12
C TYR A 54 -3.67 17.29 9.41
N ALA A 55 -2.65 17.66 8.66
CA ALA A 55 -1.99 18.97 8.77
C ALA A 55 -2.98 20.12 8.51
N SER A 56 -3.74 20.06 7.41
CA SER A 56 -4.75 21.08 7.07
C SER A 56 -5.85 21.19 8.13
N LEU A 57 -6.27 20.08 8.74
CA LEU A 57 -7.28 20.09 9.81
C LEU A 57 -6.75 20.68 11.14
N ASN A 58 -5.45 20.57 11.39
CA ASN A 58 -4.81 21.13 12.58
C ASN A 58 -4.28 22.57 12.35
N GLY A 59 -4.46 23.13 11.16
CA GLY A 59 -4.02 24.48 10.83
C GLY A 59 -2.51 24.66 10.75
N PHE A 60 -1.77 23.57 10.46
CA PHE A 60 -0.35 23.62 10.12
C PHE A 60 -0.13 23.99 8.65
#